data_AF-A0A2S8BPJ6-F1
#
_entry.id   AF-A0A2S8BPJ6-F1
#
_cell.length_a   1.000
_cell.length_b   1.000
_cell.length_c   1.000
_cell.angle_alpha   90.00
_cell.angle_beta   90.00
_cell.angle_gamma   90.00
#
_symmetry.space_group_name_H-M   'P 1'
#
loop_
_entity.id
_entity.type
_entity.pdbx_description
1 polymer ?
#
loop_
_entity_poly.entity_id
_entity_poly.type
_entity_poly.pdbx_seq_one_letter_code
_entity_poly.pdbx_strand_id
1 'polypeptide(L)'
;MLTAGLILTGCAPVNIDAVDGAAEIGSSSDINPQDPATLQDGGNLRLALAEFPPNFNTLHIDGNLADIGGMLKATLPRAFTIGPDGSATVDTDYFTSVELTGTDPQVVTYTINPRRYGPTAPR
;
A
#
# COMPACT_ATOMS: atom_id res chain seq x y z
N MET A 1 28.39 -12.86 58.98
CA MET A 1 27.95 -12.55 57.61
C MET A 1 26.99 -13.64 57.18
N LEU A 2 25.70 -13.32 57.05
CA LEU A 2 24.74 -14.19 56.39
C LEU A 2 23.93 -13.30 55.45
N THR A 3 24.36 -13.29 54.20
CA THR A 3 23.75 -12.53 53.11
C THR A 3 22.60 -13.38 52.58
N ALA A 4 21.35 -12.98 52.85
CA ALA A 4 20.18 -13.59 52.23
C ALA A 4 19.95 -12.92 50.87
N GLY A 5 20.27 -13.61 49.78
CA GLY A 5 20.02 -13.14 48.41
C GLY A 5 18.58 -13.43 47.99
N LEU A 6 17.86 -12.38 47.60
CA LEU A 6 16.53 -12.49 46.97
C LEU A 6 16.74 -12.74 45.47
N ILE A 7 16.53 -13.98 45.01
CA ILE A 7 16.55 -14.31 43.57
C ILE A 7 15.13 -14.07 43.03
N LEU A 8 14.96 -12.98 42.30
CA LEU A 8 13.72 -12.68 41.58
C LEU A 8 13.77 -13.38 40.22
N THR A 9 13.23 -14.61 40.11
CA THR A 9 13.05 -15.29 38.82
C THR A 9 11.80 -14.74 38.13
N GLY A 10 11.94 -13.57 37.50
CA GLY A 10 10.91 -12.93 36.70
C GLY A 10 10.99 -13.29 35.22
N CYS A 11 10.75 -14.55 34.86
CA CYS A 11 10.35 -14.93 33.51
C CYS A 11 9.06 -15.74 33.61
N ALA A 12 7.91 -15.05 33.63
CA ALA A 12 6.66 -15.71 33.32
C ALA A 12 6.65 -15.99 31.80
N PRO A 13 6.41 -17.23 31.34
CA PRO A 13 6.14 -17.45 29.94
C PRO A 13 4.87 -16.68 29.59
N VAL A 14 4.99 -15.66 28.75
CA VAL A 14 3.83 -15.01 28.15
C VAL A 14 3.27 -16.02 27.16
N ASN A 15 2.22 -16.73 27.57
CA ASN A 15 1.48 -17.57 26.64
C ASN A 15 0.65 -16.64 25.77
N ILE A 16 1.15 -16.34 24.58
CA ILE A 16 0.42 -15.59 23.56
C ILE A 16 -0.42 -16.62 22.81
N ASP A 17 -1.48 -17.09 23.45
CA ASP A 17 -2.48 -17.88 22.76
C ASP A 17 -3.10 -16.97 21.70
N ALA A 18 -2.98 -17.34 20.42
CA ALA A 18 -3.75 -16.69 19.38
C ALA A 18 -5.22 -16.84 19.75
N VAL A 19 -5.96 -15.73 19.84
CA VAL A 19 -7.42 -15.78 19.96
C VAL A 19 -7.93 -16.62 18.79
N ASP A 20 -8.57 -17.75 19.12
CA ASP A 20 -9.29 -18.59 18.17
C ASP A 20 -10.56 -17.85 17.75
N GLY A 21 -10.36 -16.85 16.91
CA GLY A 21 -11.38 -16.10 16.22
C GLY A 21 -10.83 -15.82 14.84
N ALA A 22 -11.57 -16.23 13.80
CA ALA A 22 -11.26 -15.78 12.46
C ALA A 22 -11.19 -14.25 12.49
N ALA A 23 -10.01 -13.70 12.24
CA ALA A 23 -9.87 -12.28 11.99
C ALA A 23 -10.59 -12.00 10.67
N GLU A 24 -11.88 -11.69 10.75
CA GLU A 24 -12.70 -11.30 9.61
C GLU A 24 -12.28 -9.89 9.20
N ILE A 25 -11.57 -9.78 8.07
CA ILE A 25 -11.38 -8.50 7.39
C ILE A 25 -12.71 -8.17 6.72
N GLY A 26 -13.44 -7.21 7.28
CA GLY A 26 -14.70 -6.75 6.72
C GLY A 26 -14.50 -6.19 5.30
N SER A 27 -15.49 -6.41 4.42
CA SER A 27 -15.46 -5.94 3.04
C SER A 27 -15.91 -4.47 2.87
N SER A 28 -16.19 -3.77 3.98
CA SER A 28 -16.71 -2.40 3.99
C SER A 28 -15.61 -1.37 4.20
N SER A 29 -15.72 -0.22 3.52
CA SER A 29 -14.85 0.93 3.73
C SER A 29 -15.60 2.04 4.46
N ASP A 30 -15.04 2.54 5.57
CA ASP A 30 -15.65 3.61 6.39
C ASP A 30 -15.50 5.03 5.81
N ILE A 31 -15.05 5.14 4.56
CA ILE A 31 -14.73 6.44 3.94
C ILE A 31 -15.93 7.14 3.28
N ASN A 32 -17.15 6.58 3.37
CA ASN A 32 -18.33 7.03 2.61
C ASN A 32 -18.02 7.11 1.09
N PRO A 33 -17.92 5.97 0.39
CA PRO A 33 -17.56 5.96 -1.03
C PRO A 33 -18.58 6.76 -1.86
N GLN A 34 -18.07 7.68 -2.67
CA GLN A 34 -18.82 8.47 -3.65
C GLN A 34 -18.19 8.27 -5.02
N ASP A 35 -18.98 8.41 -6.08
CA ASP A 35 -18.46 8.32 -7.46
C ASP A 35 -17.56 9.53 -7.75
N PRO A 36 -16.24 9.35 -8.00
CA PRO A 36 -15.35 10.46 -8.31
C PRO A 36 -15.77 11.25 -9.56
N ALA A 37 -16.55 10.66 -10.47
CA ALA A 37 -17.07 11.34 -11.65
C ALA A 37 -18.09 12.45 -11.31
N THR A 38 -18.59 12.51 -10.06
CA THR A 38 -19.49 13.57 -9.61
C THR A 38 -18.74 14.78 -9.03
N LEU A 39 -17.41 14.75 -8.99
CA LEU A 39 -16.62 15.90 -8.57
C LEU A 39 -16.75 17.06 -9.57
N GLN A 40 -16.82 18.28 -9.05
CA GLN A 40 -16.75 19.47 -9.88
C GLN A 40 -15.35 19.63 -10.50
N ASP A 41 -15.28 20.16 -11.71
CA ASP A 41 -14.02 20.49 -12.34
C ASP A 41 -13.34 21.69 -11.66
N GLY A 42 -12.04 21.57 -11.39
CA GLY A 42 -11.22 22.62 -10.79
C GLY A 42 -11.30 22.72 -9.26
N GLY A 43 -10.58 23.69 -8.70
CA GLY A 43 -10.44 23.88 -7.24
C GLY A 43 -9.06 23.52 -6.71
N ASN A 44 -8.92 23.44 -5.38
CA ASN A 44 -7.66 23.10 -4.71
C ASN A 44 -7.90 22.03 -3.64
N LEU A 45 -7.24 20.88 -3.78
CA LEU A 45 -7.15 19.87 -2.72
C LEU A 45 -5.91 20.17 -1.86
N ARG A 46 -6.09 20.31 -0.55
CA ARG A 46 -4.99 20.48 0.42
C ARG A 46 -5.04 19.33 1.41
N LEU A 47 -4.06 18.44 1.32
CA LEU A 47 -3.88 17.32 2.24
C LEU A 47 -2.76 17.65 3.23
N ALA A 48 -2.97 17.32 4.50
CA ALA A 48 -1.94 17.48 5.51
C ALA A 48 -0.90 16.37 5.37
N LEU A 49 0.37 16.73 5.60
CA LEU A 49 1.47 15.79 5.75
C LEU A 49 1.97 15.88 7.19
N ALA A 50 2.31 14.75 7.81
CA ALA A 50 2.86 14.72 9.15
C ALA A 50 4.27 15.34 9.19
N GLU A 51 5.05 15.17 8.11
CA GLU A 51 6.37 15.76 7.95
C GLU A 51 6.75 15.95 6.48
N PHE A 52 7.84 16.67 6.24
CA PHE A 52 8.40 16.83 4.89
C PHE A 52 9.18 15.57 4.49
N PRO A 53 9.00 15.04 3.26
CA PRO A 53 9.70 13.84 2.80
C PRO A 53 11.24 14.00 2.82
N PRO A 54 11.99 13.14 3.53
CA PRO A 54 13.46 13.16 3.46
C PRO A 54 13.98 12.54 2.15
N ASN A 55 13.18 11.68 1.49
CA ASN A 55 13.51 11.08 0.20
C ASN A 55 12.22 10.77 -0.59
N PHE A 56 12.19 11.10 -1.88
CA PHE A 56 11.01 10.88 -2.75
C PHE A 56 11.05 9.53 -3.49
N ASN A 57 12.08 8.72 -3.32
CA ASN A 57 12.12 7.37 -3.87
C ASN A 57 11.52 6.37 -2.87
N THR A 58 10.30 5.89 -3.11
CA THR A 58 9.61 4.92 -2.22
C THR A 58 10.30 3.57 -2.14
N LEU A 59 11.27 3.28 -3.02
CA LEU A 59 12.09 2.07 -2.97
C LEU A 59 13.37 2.24 -2.13
N HIS A 60 13.62 3.44 -1.61
CA HIS A 60 14.68 3.71 -0.65
C HIS A 60 14.18 3.51 0.78
N ILE A 61 15.06 3.10 1.70
CA ILE A 61 14.71 2.86 3.10
C ILE A 61 14.11 4.12 3.77
N ASP A 62 14.69 5.30 3.48
CA ASP A 62 14.21 6.59 3.98
C ASP A 62 12.99 7.15 3.20
N GLY A 63 12.53 6.47 2.15
CA GLY A 63 11.38 6.90 1.33
C GLY A 63 10.10 6.10 1.55
N ASN A 64 10.15 5.04 2.36
CA ASN A 64 9.01 4.16 2.63
C ASN A 64 8.11 4.68 3.76
N LEU A 65 7.63 5.93 3.61
CA LEU A 65 6.69 6.56 4.55
C LEU A 65 5.28 6.63 3.94
N ALA A 66 4.25 6.45 4.78
CA ALA A 66 2.86 6.39 4.33
C ALA A 66 2.41 7.66 3.58
N ASP A 67 2.75 8.84 4.12
CA ASP A 67 2.42 10.13 3.50
C ASP A 67 3.08 10.31 2.13
N ILE A 68 4.34 9.88 1.99
CA ILE A 68 5.09 9.89 0.72
C ILE A 68 4.42 8.94 -0.27
N GLY A 69 4.11 7.72 0.18
CA GLY A 69 3.41 6.72 -0.62
C GLY A 69 2.07 7.23 -1.12
N GLY A 70 1.27 7.87 -0.27
CA GLY A 70 -0.02 8.46 -0.65
C GLY A 70 0.12 9.61 -1.66
N MET A 71 1.08 10.51 -1.45
CA MET A 71 1.37 11.60 -2.38
C MET A 71 1.85 11.10 -3.75
N LEU A 72 2.85 10.22 -3.77
CA LEU A 72 3.42 9.71 -5.01
C LEU A 72 2.51 8.70 -5.71
N LYS A 73 1.58 8.07 -4.96
CA LYS A 73 0.56 7.18 -5.52
C LYS A 73 -0.31 7.87 -6.57
N ALA A 74 -0.48 9.19 -6.48
CA ALA A 74 -1.25 9.99 -7.44
C ALA A 74 -0.43 10.43 -8.68
N THR A 75 0.89 10.36 -8.63
CA THR A 75 1.77 10.92 -9.68
C THR A 75 2.66 9.89 -10.37
N LEU A 76 2.87 8.72 -9.76
CA LEU A 76 3.71 7.65 -10.30
C LEU A 76 2.90 6.46 -10.84
N PRO A 77 3.37 5.82 -11.92
CA PRO A 77 2.74 4.62 -12.48
C PRO A 77 2.79 3.44 -11.51
N ARG A 78 1.75 2.62 -11.54
CA ARG A 78 1.69 1.30 -10.88
C ARG A 78 1.08 0.26 -11.80
N ALA A 79 1.38 -1.00 -11.54
CA ALA A 79 0.76 -2.13 -12.24
C ALA A 79 -0.61 -2.51 -11.68
N PHE A 80 -0.83 -2.28 -10.38
CA PHE A 80 -2.03 -2.70 -9.68
C PHE A 80 -2.57 -1.61 -8.76
N THR A 81 -3.89 -1.60 -8.61
CA THR A 81 -4.62 -0.90 -7.57
C THR A 81 -5.14 -1.92 -6.56
N ILE A 82 -5.04 -1.59 -5.27
CA ILE A 82 -5.52 -2.42 -4.17
C ILE A 82 -6.89 -1.91 -3.74
N GLY A 83 -7.89 -2.79 -3.81
CA GLY A 83 -9.27 -2.54 -3.37
C GLY A 83 -9.42 -2.51 -1.84
N PRO A 84 -10.59 -2.08 -1.33
CA PRO A 84 -10.86 -2.02 0.10
C PRO A 84 -10.86 -3.39 0.78
N ASP A 85 -11.13 -4.46 0.01
CA ASP A 85 -11.04 -5.86 0.43
C ASP A 85 -9.63 -6.45 0.29
N GLY A 86 -8.63 -5.64 -0.08
CA GLY A 86 -7.26 -6.07 -0.32
C GLY A 86 -7.01 -6.73 -1.68
N SER A 87 -8.02 -6.86 -2.53
CA SER A 87 -7.87 -7.43 -3.87
C SER A 87 -6.97 -6.56 -4.76
N ALA A 88 -6.14 -7.20 -5.59
CA ALA A 88 -5.29 -6.50 -6.56
C ALA A 88 -5.92 -6.54 -7.96
N THR A 89 -6.18 -5.38 -8.54
CA THR A 89 -6.71 -5.24 -9.91
C THR A 89 -5.70 -4.51 -10.78
N VAL A 90 -5.54 -4.95 -12.05
CA VAL A 90 -4.64 -4.29 -13.00
C VAL A 90 -5.02 -2.83 -13.16
N ASP A 91 -4.03 -1.95 -13.05
CA ASP A 91 -4.22 -0.52 -13.28
C ASP A 91 -4.28 -0.25 -14.79
N THR A 92 -5.50 -0.14 -15.31
CA THR A 92 -5.75 0.07 -16.74
C THR A 92 -5.34 1.44 -17.26
N ASP A 93 -5.00 2.38 -16.36
CA ASP A 93 -4.37 3.63 -16.76
C ASP A 93 -2.93 3.43 -17.24
N TYR A 94 -2.28 2.32 -16.94
CA TYR A 94 -0.90 2.04 -17.36
C TYR A 94 -0.73 0.72 -18.11
N PHE A 95 -1.52 -0.31 -17.82
CA PHE A 95 -1.40 -1.63 -18.41
C PHE A 95 -2.74 -2.14 -18.94
N THR A 96 -2.77 -2.69 -20.15
CA THR A 96 -3.97 -3.37 -20.66
C THR A 96 -4.11 -4.80 -20.14
N SER A 97 -2.99 -5.44 -19.78
CA SER A 97 -2.99 -6.77 -19.16
C SER A 97 -1.71 -7.04 -18.37
N VAL A 98 -1.82 -7.91 -17.36
CA VAL A 98 -0.70 -8.53 -16.65
C VAL A 98 -1.04 -10.00 -16.43
N GLU A 99 -0.30 -10.91 -17.04
CA GLU A 99 -0.70 -12.32 -17.16
C GLU A 99 0.46 -13.28 -16.85
N LEU A 100 0.18 -14.37 -16.14
CA LEU A 100 1.10 -15.49 -15.98
C LEU A 100 1.08 -16.33 -17.27
N THR A 101 2.08 -16.17 -18.11
CA THR A 101 2.16 -16.80 -19.45
C THR A 101 3.03 -18.05 -19.47
N GLY A 102 3.66 -18.40 -18.35
CA GLY A 102 4.44 -19.63 -18.18
C GLY A 102 4.62 -19.97 -16.70
N THR A 103 4.68 -21.26 -16.39
CA THR A 103 4.85 -21.75 -15.01
C THR A 103 6.15 -22.52 -14.79
N ASP A 104 6.84 -22.93 -15.87
CA ASP A 104 8.15 -23.58 -15.81
C ASP A 104 8.99 -23.24 -17.07
N PRO A 105 9.83 -22.18 -17.02
CA PRO A 105 10.00 -21.23 -15.92
C PRO A 105 8.77 -20.34 -15.72
N GLN A 106 8.65 -19.71 -14.54
CA GLN A 106 7.59 -18.74 -14.30
C GLN A 106 7.80 -17.48 -15.15
N VAL A 107 6.81 -17.11 -15.97
CA VAL A 107 6.86 -15.93 -16.83
C VAL A 107 5.61 -15.10 -16.63
N VAL A 108 5.78 -13.82 -16.29
CA VAL A 108 4.69 -12.85 -16.19
C VAL A 108 4.86 -11.81 -17.29
N THR A 109 3.86 -11.69 -18.17
CA THR A 109 3.85 -10.74 -19.29
C THR A 109 3.01 -9.53 -18.93
N TYR A 110 3.57 -8.33 -19.07
CA TYR A 110 2.91 -7.05 -18.85
C TYR A 110 2.70 -6.34 -20.18
N THR A 111 1.46 -5.99 -20.51
CA THR A 111 1.12 -5.23 -21.73
C THR A 111 0.83 -3.79 -21.35
N ILE A 112 1.68 -2.85 -21.79
CA ILE A 112 1.53 -1.41 -21.49
C ILE A 112 0.39 -0.81 -22.31
N ASN A 113 -0.40 0.08 -21.71
CA ASN A 113 -1.47 0.81 -22.36
C ASN A 113 -0.91 1.86 -23.35
N PRO A 114 -1.13 1.72 -24.68
CA PRO A 114 -0.53 2.60 -25.68
C PRO A 114 -1.11 4.01 -25.68
N ARG A 115 -2.33 4.23 -25.13
CA ARG A 115 -2.98 5.55 -25.11
C ARG A 115 -2.33 6.56 -24.17
N ARG A 116 -1.34 6.13 -23.39
CA ARG A 116 -0.74 6.91 -22.30
C ARG A 116 0.66 7.40 -22.64
N TYR A 117 1.25 6.88 -23.72
CA TYR A 117 2.48 7.38 -24.33
C TYR A 117 2.17 8.30 -25.53
N GLY A 118 1.33 9.31 -25.30
CA GLY A 118 1.14 10.42 -26.24
C GLY A 118 2.17 11.54 -25.97
N PRO A 119 2.49 12.41 -26.95
CA PRO A 119 3.45 13.52 -26.79
C PRO A 119 3.08 14.57 -25.70
N THR A 120 1.94 14.39 -25.03
CA THR A 120 1.39 15.26 -23.98
C THR A 120 1.37 14.60 -22.59
N ALA A 121 1.96 13.42 -22.40
CA ALA A 121 2.19 12.92 -21.05
C ALA A 121 3.10 13.90 -20.29
N PRO A 122 2.82 14.24 -19.02
CA PRO A 122 3.71 15.11 -18.25
C PRO A 122 5.11 14.48 -18.26
N ARG A 123 6.11 15.24 -18.71
CA ARG A 123 7.50 14.89 -18.51
C ARG A 123 7.87 14.98 -17.04
#